data_AF-A0A7C7PK80-F1
#
_entry.id   AF-A0A7C7PK80-F1
#
_cell.length_a   1.000
_cell.length_b   1.000
_cell.length_c   1.000
_cell.angle_alpha   90.00
_cell.angle_beta   90.00
_cell.angle_gamma   90.00
#
_symmetry.space_group_name_H-M   'P 1'
#
loop_
_entity.id
_entity.type
_entity.pdbx_description
1 polymer ?
#
loop_
_entity_poly.entity_id
_entity_poly.type
_entity_poly.pdbx_seq_one_letter_code
_entity_poly.pdbx_strand_id
1 'polypeptide(L)' 'MGDPLEDAKRRLKHRMLGRCGVHAVGIRRADNAVCLYAAAIEDPELVALLPDIEREVAPVRVLLIEEAPPKAAG' A
#
# COMPACT_ATOMS: atom_id res chain seq x y z
N MET A 1 -2.29 -14.99 17.84
CA MET A 1 -1.92 -14.91 16.41
C MET A 1 -2.47 -13.58 15.91
N GLY A 2 -1.62 -12.67 15.41
CA GLY A 2 -2.06 -11.35 14.92
C GLY A 2 -2.85 -11.48 13.60
N ASP A 3 -3.70 -10.51 13.29
CA ASP A 3 -4.41 -10.42 12.00
C ASP A 3 -3.36 -10.17 10.89
N PRO A 4 -3.16 -11.10 9.94
CA PRO A 4 -2.18 -10.94 8.87
C PRO A 4 -2.37 -9.67 8.03
N LEU A 5 -3.60 -9.19 7.87
CA LEU A 5 -3.89 -7.95 7.14
C LEU A 5 -3.43 -6.71 7.90
N GLU A 6 -3.64 -6.69 9.22
CA GLU A 6 -3.18 -5.58 10.07
C GLU A 6 -1.65 -5.56 10.20
N ASP A 7 -1.01 -6.73 10.26
CA ASP A 7 0.45 -6.85 10.24
C ASP A 7 1.03 -6.39 8.90
N ALA A 8 0.46 -6.82 7.78
CA ALA A 8 0.86 -6.39 6.44
C ALA A 8 0.67 -4.87 6.26
N LYS A 9 -0.49 -4.32 6.65
CA LYS A 9 -0.75 -2.88 6.63
C LYS A 9 0.28 -2.11 7.44
N ARG A 10 0.63 -2.59 8.65
CA ARG A 10 1.62 -1.92 9.51
C ARG A 10 2.99 -1.86 8.85
N ARG A 11 3.45 -2.97 8.26
CA ARG A 11 4.74 -3.05 7.55
C ARG A 11 4.77 -2.10 6.34
N LEU A 12 3.75 -2.19 5.49
CA LEU A 12 3.67 -1.34 4.30
C LEU A 12 3.49 0.13 4.62
N LYS A 13 2.74 0.47 5.68
CA LYS A 13 2.64 1.86 6.17
C LYS A 13 4.01 2.39 6.58
N HIS A 14 4.84 1.60 7.25
CA HIS A 14 6.18 2.05 7.64
C HIS A 14 7.13 2.20 6.45
N ARG A 15 7.02 1.31 5.45
CA ARG A 15 7.91 1.26 4.29
C ARG A 15 7.55 2.27 3.20
N MET A 16 6.26 2.43 2.90
CA MET A 16 5.77 3.10 1.68
C MET A 16 5.10 4.45 1.93
N LEU A 17 4.54 4.71 3.12
CA LEU A 17 3.83 5.97 3.36
C LEU A 17 4.76 7.17 3.15
N GLY A 18 4.38 8.07 2.24
CA GLY A 18 5.18 9.24 1.84
C GLY A 18 6.26 8.96 0.79
N ARG A 19 6.34 7.75 0.23
CA ARG A 19 7.29 7.36 -0.83
C ARG A 19 6.55 7.01 -2.11
N CYS A 20 7.17 7.24 -3.26
CA CYS A 20 6.62 6.88 -4.59
C CYS A 20 5.16 7.35 -4.78
N GLY A 21 4.83 8.55 -4.28
CA GLY A 21 3.48 9.11 -4.35
C GLY A 21 2.42 8.45 -3.46
N VAL A 22 2.76 7.47 -2.60
CA VAL A 22 1.83 6.79 -1.69
C VAL A 22 1.47 7.70 -0.52
N HIS A 23 0.19 8.04 -0.37
CA HIS A 23 -0.32 8.89 0.72
C HIS A 23 -1.16 8.14 1.76
N ALA A 24 -1.63 6.93 1.46
CA ALA A 24 -2.39 6.13 2.43
C ALA A 24 -2.19 4.61 2.22
N VAL A 25 -2.45 3.86 3.29
CA VAL A 25 -2.43 2.39 3.28
C VAL A 25 -3.68 1.86 4.00
N GLY A 26 -4.48 1.07 3.28
CA GLY A 26 -5.75 0.53 3.76
C GLY A 26 -5.82 -1.00 3.68
N ILE A 27 -6.90 -1.58 4.21
CA ILE A 27 -7.17 -3.03 4.12
C ILE A 27 -8.47 -3.22 3.35
N ARG A 28 -8.46 -4.17 2.42
CA ARG A 28 -9.65 -4.68 1.75
C ARG A 28 -9.81 -6.16 2.08
N ARG A 29 -10.61 -6.43 3.11
CA ARG A 29 -10.82 -7.79 3.67
C ARG A 29 -11.47 -8.75 2.67
N ALA A 30 -12.39 -8.27 1.85
CA ALA A 30 -13.07 -9.08 0.83
C ALA A 30 -12.10 -9.71 -0.20
N ASP A 31 -10.97 -9.06 -0.44
CA ASP A 31 -9.95 -9.50 -1.40
C ASP A 31 -8.72 -10.12 -0.73
N ASN A 32 -8.72 -10.23 0.60
CA ASN A 32 -7.53 -10.56 1.40
C ASN A 32 -6.32 -9.69 1.01
N ALA A 33 -6.52 -8.38 0.95
CA ALA A 33 -5.55 -7.44 0.38
C ALA A 33 -5.26 -6.21 1.26
N VAL A 34 -4.05 -5.69 1.13
CA VAL A 34 -3.66 -4.33 1.56
C VAL A 34 -3.64 -3.41 0.34
N CYS A 35 -4.21 -2.22 0.48
CA CYS A 35 -4.27 -1.22 -0.58
C CYS A 35 -3.23 -0.13 -0.33
N LEU A 36 -2.40 0.17 -1.33
CA LEU A 36 -1.54 1.34 -1.38
C LEU A 36 -2.23 2.41 -2.24
N TYR A 37 -2.58 3.53 -1.62
CA TYR A 37 -3.19 4.67 -2.32
C TYR A 37 -2.10 5.63 -2.74
N ALA A 38 -1.94 5.84 -4.04
CA ALA A 38 -0.88 6.66 -4.61
C ALA A 38 -1.42 7.65 -5.64
N ALA A 39 -0.76 8.81 -5.74
CA ALA A 39 -1.11 9.84 -6.73
C ALA A 39 -0.85 9.41 -8.18
N ALA A 40 0.12 8.52 -8.40
CA ALA A 40 0.44 7.95 -9.70
C ALA A 40 0.90 6.50 -9.53
N ILE A 41 0.11 5.54 -10.00
CA ILE A 41 0.45 4.11 -9.87
C ILE A 41 1.51 3.65 -10.88
N GLU A 42 1.78 4.46 -11.91
CA GLU A 42 2.81 4.24 -12.91
C GLU A 42 4.18 4.81 -12.51
N ASP A 43 4.32 5.31 -11.27
CA ASP A 43 5.60 5.76 -10.74
C ASP A 43 6.65 4.63 -10.88
N PRO A 44 7.76 4.86 -11.61
CA PRO A 44 8.74 3.82 -11.88
C PRO A 44 9.37 3.21 -10.61
N GLU A 45 9.52 3.99 -9.54
CA GLU A 45 10.04 3.51 -8.26
C GLU A 45 9.01 2.58 -7.59
N LEU A 46 7.73 2.96 -7.61
CA LEU A 46 6.64 2.11 -7.11
C LEU A 46 6.55 0.79 -7.86
N VAL A 47 6.58 0.84 -9.20
CA VAL A 47 6.53 -0.35 -10.06
C VAL A 47 7.73 -1.26 -9.81
N ALA A 48 8.93 -0.70 -9.63
CA ALA A 48 10.13 -1.47 -9.33
C ALA A 48 10.08 -2.14 -7.95
N LEU A 49 9.46 -1.50 -6.95
CA LEU A 49 9.37 -2.02 -5.58
C LEU A 49 8.21 -3.01 -5.36
N LEU A 50 7.18 -2.98 -6.21
CA LEU A 50 5.97 -3.77 -6.05
C LEU A 50 6.23 -5.29 -5.88
N PRO A 51 7.11 -5.94 -6.67
CA PRO A 51 7.36 -7.37 -6.50
C PRO A 51 7.95 -7.74 -5.13
N ASP A 52 8.78 -6.88 -4.56
CA ASP A 52 9.37 -7.11 -3.24
C ASP A 52 8.36 -6.87 -2.11
N ILE A 53 7.50 -5.88 -2.28
CA ILE A 53 6.37 -5.62 -1.39
C ILE A 53 5.42 -6.82 -1.36
N GLU A 54 5.02 -7.34 -2.51
CA GLU A 54 4.12 -8.51 -2.62
C GLU A 54 4.71 -9.75 -1.95
N ARG A 55 6.02 -10.00 -2.09
CA ARG A 55 6.70 -11.09 -1.40
C ARG A 55 6.75 -10.90 0.11
N GLU A 56 6.97 -9.68 0.59
CA GLU A 56 7.09 -9.38 2.03
C GLU A 56 5.79 -9.66 2.80
N VAL A 57 4.65 -9.41 2.16
CA VAL A 57 3.33 -9.51 2.81
C VAL A 57 2.54 -10.77 2.42
N ALA A 58 3.11 -11.64 1.58
CA ALA A 58 2.49 -12.93 1.26
C ALA A 58 2.08 -13.69 2.54
N PRO A 59 0.88 -14.31 2.58
CA PRO A 59 -0.05 -14.55 1.46
C PRO A 59 -1.06 -13.41 1.20
N VAL A 60 -0.91 -12.26 1.83
CA VAL A 60 -1.81 -11.11 1.62
C VAL A 60 -1.52 -10.46 0.27
N ARG A 61 -2.57 -10.12 -0.48
CA ARG A 61 -2.43 -9.44 -1.78
C ARG A 61 -2.13 -7.95 -1.59
N VAL A 62 -1.49 -7.34 -2.57
CA VAL A 62 -1.28 -5.89 -2.62
C VAL A 62 -2.09 -5.32 -3.78
N LEU A 63 -2.83 -4.25 -3.54
CA LEU A 63 -3.58 -3.52 -4.56
C LEU A 63 -3.04 -2.09 -4.62
N LEU A 64 -2.68 -1.64 -5.81
CA LEU A 64 -2.40 -0.23 -6.07
C LEU A 64 -3.72 0.47 -6.42
N ILE A 65 -4.01 1.57 -5.75
CA ILE A 65 -5.19 2.39 -6.00
C ILE A 65 -4.70 3.79 -6.34
N GLU A 66 -4.99 4.24 -7.55
CA GLU A 66 -4.75 5.61 -7.95
C GLU A 66 -5.78 6.52 -7.28
N GLU A 67 -5.30 7.48 -6.49
CA GLU A 67 -6.14 8.42 -5.75
C GLU A 67 -5.42 9.76 -5.64
N ALA A 68 -6.12 10.89 -5.68
CA ALA A 68 -5.51 12.18 -5.38
C ALA A 68 -5.23 12.28 -3.87
N PRO A 69 -4.08 12.87 -3.44
CA PRO A 69 -3.82 13.05 -2.03
C PRO A 69 -4.92 13.91 -1.39
N PRO A 70 -5.32 13.61 -0.14
CA PRO A 70 -6.34 14.41 0.53
C PRO A 70 -5.87 15.86 0.56
N LYS A 71 -6.71 16.78 0.09
CA LYS A 71 -6.44 18.21 0.22
C LYS A 71 -6.27 18.48 1.72
N ALA A 72 -5.08 18.90 2.14
CA ALA A 72 -4.88 19.37 3.49
C ALA A 72 -5.89 20.49 3.73
N ALA A 73 -6.85 20.26 4.62
CA ALA A 73 -7.69 21.33 5.12
C ALA A 73 -6.71 22.30 5.82
N GLY A 74 -6.51 23.46 5.22
CA GLY A 74 -5.64 24.52 5.73
C GLY A 74 -6.15 25.14 7.02
#